data_AF-A0A970CM23-F1
#
_entry.id   AF-A0A970CM23-F1
#
_cell.length_a   1.000
_cell.length_b   1.000
_cell.length_c   1.000
_cell.angle_alpha   90.00
_cell.angle_beta   90.00
_cell.angle_gamma   90.00
#
_symmetry.space_group_name_H-M   'P 1'
#
loop_
_entity.id
_entity.type
_entity.pdbx_description
1 polymer ?
#
loop_
_entity_poly.entity_id
_entity_poly.type
_entity_poly.pdbx_seq_one_letter_code
_entity_poly.pdbx_strand_id
1 'polypeptide(L)' 'MIRKQAVEEIKKYVHWYNNERIQKKFGYLSPIQYRLKFSN' A
#
# COMPACT_ATOMS: atom_id res chain seq x y z
N MET A 1 22.85 -12.75 -8.70
CA MET A 1 22.75 -11.37 -8.17
C MET A 1 21.48 -10.64 -8.61
N ILE A 2 21.18 -10.54 -9.92
CA ILE A 2 20.05 -9.73 -10.46
C ILE A 2 18.68 -10.11 -9.88
N ARG A 3 18.39 -11.41 -9.69
CA ARG A 3 17.10 -11.86 -9.13
C ARG A 3 16.85 -11.36 -7.70
N LYS A 4 17.90 -11.22 -6.86
CA LYS A 4 17.74 -10.73 -5.48
C LYS A 4 17.40 -9.24 -5.45
N GLN A 5 18.08 -8.43 -6.26
CA GLN A 5 17.79 -6.99 -6.38
C GLN A 5 16.38 -6.74 -6.92
N ALA A 6 15.96 -7.48 -7.96
CA ALA A 6 14.60 -7.36 -8.49
C ALA A 6 13.52 -7.68 -7.44
N VAL A 7 13.72 -8.71 -6.63
CA VAL A 7 12.80 -9.06 -5.54
C VAL A 7 12.73 -7.96 -4.49
N GLU A 8 13.86 -7.36 -4.11
CA GLU A 8 13.88 -6.26 -3.15
C GLU A 8 13.18 -5.00 -3.69
N GLU A 9 13.38 -4.66 -4.96
CA GLU A 9 12.67 -3.53 -5.57
C GLU A 9 11.16 -3.75 -5.65
N ILE A 10 10.72 -4.98 -5.96
CA ILE A 10 9.29 -5.34 -5.93
C ILE A 10 8.73 -5.20 -4.50
N LYS A 11 9.46 -5.68 -3.48
CA LYS A 11 9.03 -5.56 -2.08
C LYS A 11 8.90 -4.09 -1.65
N LYS A 12 9.86 -3.25 -2.02
CA LYS A 12 9.81 -1.80 -1.75
C LYS A 12 8.59 -1.17 -2.41
N TYR A 13 8.35 -1.48 -3.68
CA TYR A 13 7.19 -0.96 -4.40
C TYR A 13 5.86 -1.40 -3.76
N VAL A 14 5.74 -2.67 -3.38
CA VAL A 14 4.54 -3.19 -2.68
C VAL A 14 4.34 -2.49 -1.33
N HIS A 15 5.41 -2.29 -0.57
CA HIS A 15 5.35 -1.59 0.71
C HIS A 15 4.89 -0.13 0.54
N TRP A 16 5.52 0.60 -0.39
CA TRP A 16 5.16 1.98 -0.74
C TRP A 16 3.70 2.09 -1.18
N TYR A 17 3.25 1.20 -2.07
CA TYR A 17 1.89 1.21 -2.57
C TYR A 17 0.87 1.03 -1.44
N ASN A 18 1.10 0.05 -0.55
CA ASN A 18 0.17 -0.27 0.52
C ASN A 18 0.17 0.76 1.65
N ASN A 19 1.32 1.31 2.03
CA ASN A 19 1.44 2.19 3.20
C ASN A 19 1.37 3.66 2.84
N GLU A 20 1.92 4.09 1.72
CA GLU A 20 1.95 5.52 1.39
C GLU A 20 0.83 5.88 0.42
N ARG A 21 0.73 5.16 -0.70
CA ARG A 21 -0.24 5.49 -1.76
C ARG A 21 -1.68 5.20 -1.33
N ILE A 22 -1.97 3.98 -0.86
CA ILE A 22 -3.32 3.59 -0.45
C ILE A 22 -3.80 4.43 0.73
N GLN A 23 -2.96 4.62 1.76
CA GLN A 23 -3.34 5.47 2.91
C GLN A 23 -3.65 6.89 2.45
N LYS A 24 -2.81 7.52 1.61
CA LYS A 24 -3.08 8.86 1.09
C LYS A 24 -4.39 8.90 0.28
N LYS A 25 -4.67 7.90 -0.56
CA LYS A 25 -5.91 7.80 -1.33
C LYS A 25 -7.15 7.71 -0.44
N PHE A 26 -7.05 7.04 0.70
CA PHE A 26 -8.13 6.87 1.65
C PHE A 26 -8.18 7.96 2.74
N GLY A 27 -7.46 9.07 2.56
CA GLY A 27 -7.44 10.15 3.54
C GLY A 27 -6.82 9.71 4.87
N TYR A 28 -5.73 8.95 4.79
CA TYR A 28 -5.01 8.32 5.91
C TYR A 28 -5.79 7.26 6.69
N LEU A 29 -6.91 6.79 6.13
CA LEU A 29 -7.65 5.65 6.67
C LEU A 29 -7.07 4.34 6.12
N SER A 30 -7.00 3.31 6.96
CA SER A 30 -6.75 1.95 6.49
C SER A 30 -7.92 1.48 5.60
N PRO A 31 -7.71 0.47 4.71
CA PRO A 31 -8.78 -0.02 3.84
C PRO A 31 -10.04 -0.48 4.57
N ILE A 32 -9.89 -1.03 5.79
CA ILE A 32 -11.02 -1.44 6.63
C ILE A 32 -11.75 -0.20 7.16
N GLN A 33 -11.02 0.79 7.69
CA GLN A 33 -11.60 2.04 8.18
C GLN A 33 -12.32 2.83 7.08
N TYR A 34 -11.74 2.89 5.89
CA TYR A 34 -12.38 3.55 4.74
C TYR A 34 -13.69 2.85 4.37
N ARG A 35 -13.69 1.51 4.28
CA ARG A 35 -14.93 0.75 4.02
C ARG A 35 -16.00 1.01 5.08
N LEU A 36 -15.65 0.93 6.37
CA LEU A 36 -16.61 1.18 7.44
C LEU A 36 -17.16 2.61 7.44
N LYS A 37 -16.37 3.60 7.00
CA LYS A 37 -16.80 5.00 6.93
C LYS A 37 -17.71 5.32 5.74
N PHE A 38 -17.54 4.62 4.62
CA PHE A 38 -18.19 4.98 3.34
C PHE A 38 -19.13 3.89 2.78
N SER A 39 -19.23 2.72 3.41
CA SER A 39 -20.22 1.70 3.04
C SER A 39 -21.48 1.96 3.89
N ASN A 40 -22.41 2.74 3.33
CA ASN A 40 -23.80 2.79 3.80
C ASN A 40 -24.57 1.56 3.31
#